data_AF-A0A1V2UNC6-F1
#
_entry.id   AF-A0A1V2UNC6-F1
#
_cell.length_a   1.000
_cell.length_b   1.000
_cell.length_c   1.000
_cell.angle_alpha   90.00
_cell.angle_beta   90.00
_cell.angle_gamma   90.00
#
_symmetry.space_group_name_H-M   'P 1'
#
loop_
_entity.id
_entity.type
_entity.pdbx_description
1 polymer ?
#
loop_
_entity_poly.entity_id
_entity_poly.type
_entity_poly.pdbx_seq_one_letter_code
_entity_poly.pdbx_strand_id
1 'polypeptide(L)'
;LTTNNIGGTGKNNINDAITEVKNTATKAKTTVTEGDNVVVKETVNKDGSTNYEVSTKKDLTLNSVTAGDSVLTNNGLTIKEGPSITKDGINAGGKQVTNVADGVNAKDAVNVDQLTKIKDSLNGKITDTNTKLDTTKDQLTTQINDTKTELNNTIGNTKTELNTKIDNTKTELENKGLNFAGNSGADVHRKLGEKLNIVGGAAASTPAGKTSGENVITRTTQDGIQIELLKDSKFDSVTTGNTTINNNGLTIKEGPSVTKEGINAGGKQITNV
;
A
#
# COMPACT_ATOMS: atom_id res chain seq x y z
N LEU A 1 96.40 83.45 61.66
CA LEU A 1 95.71 82.15 61.50
C LEU A 1 95.95 81.65 60.09
N THR A 2 96.56 80.48 59.91
CA THR A 2 96.48 79.73 58.65
C THR A 2 95.31 78.75 58.77
N THR A 3 94.31 78.86 57.90
CA THR A 3 93.13 78.01 57.91
C THR A 3 93.29 76.92 56.84
N ASN A 4 93.61 75.70 57.25
CA ASN A 4 93.68 74.55 56.34
C ASN A 4 92.35 73.77 56.38
N ASN A 5 91.88 73.28 55.23
CA ASN A 5 90.70 72.41 55.10
C ASN A 5 89.40 73.01 55.69
N ILE A 6 89.02 74.21 55.24
CA ILE A 6 87.83 74.91 55.74
C ILE A 6 86.57 74.07 55.49
N GLY A 7 85.86 73.71 56.56
CA GLY A 7 84.59 72.96 56.49
C GLY A 7 84.69 71.53 55.97
N GLY A 8 85.88 70.91 55.97
CA GLY A 8 86.09 69.55 55.45
C GLY A 8 86.09 69.44 53.92
N THR A 9 86.19 70.56 53.20
CA THR A 9 86.11 70.65 51.73
C THR A 9 87.44 70.39 51.01
N GLY A 10 88.55 70.26 51.74
CA GLY A 10 89.89 70.13 51.20
C GLY A 10 90.50 71.43 50.64
N LYS A 11 89.87 72.60 50.87
CA LYS A 11 90.31 73.91 50.35
C LYS A 11 90.82 74.84 51.46
N ASN A 12 91.72 75.77 51.10
CA ASN A 12 92.45 76.64 52.04
C ASN A 12 91.99 78.12 52.02
N ASN A 13 91.04 78.48 51.15
CA ASN A 13 90.36 79.78 51.18
C ASN A 13 88.83 79.59 51.11
N ILE A 14 88.09 80.60 51.58
CA ILE A 14 86.63 80.54 51.73
C ILE A 14 85.94 80.37 50.37
N ASN A 15 86.41 81.03 49.31
CA ASN A 15 85.80 80.99 47.99
C ASN A 15 85.83 79.59 47.36
N ASP A 16 86.97 78.91 47.47
CA ASP A 16 87.15 77.58 46.91
C ASP A 16 86.36 76.54 47.71
N ALA A 17 86.30 76.68 49.05
CA ALA A 17 85.50 75.82 49.92
C ALA A 17 83.99 75.93 49.57
N ILE A 18 83.47 77.14 49.38
CA ILE A 18 82.07 77.37 48.95
C ILE A 18 81.83 76.80 47.55
N THR A 19 82.79 76.94 46.64
CA THR A 19 82.71 76.37 45.29
C THR A 19 82.65 74.85 45.33
N GLU A 20 83.44 74.20 46.18
CA GLU A 20 83.42 72.74 46.35
C GLU A 20 82.08 72.26 46.94
N VAL A 21 81.53 72.97 47.93
CA VAL A 21 80.19 72.67 48.48
C VAL A 21 79.11 72.83 47.41
N LYS A 22 79.16 73.89 46.60
CA LYS A 22 78.24 74.10 45.48
C LYS A 22 78.35 72.98 44.43
N ASN A 23 79.57 72.57 44.09
CA ASN A 23 79.82 71.47 43.15
C ASN A 23 79.33 70.14 43.70
N THR A 24 79.59 69.86 44.98
CA THR A 24 79.11 68.65 45.67
C THR A 24 77.59 68.63 45.73
N ALA A 25 76.95 69.75 46.08
CA ALA A 25 75.50 69.90 46.07
C ALA A 25 74.90 69.73 44.66
N THR A 26 75.60 70.21 43.63
CA THR A 26 75.19 70.04 42.22
C THR A 26 75.28 68.58 41.79
N LYS A 27 76.39 67.90 42.12
CA LYS A 27 76.58 66.47 41.83
C LYS A 27 75.62 65.57 42.63
N ALA A 28 75.24 65.98 43.83
CA ALA A 28 74.29 65.28 44.69
C ALA A 28 72.82 65.43 44.24
N LYS A 29 72.53 66.30 43.25
CA LYS A 29 71.17 66.51 42.76
C LYS A 29 70.71 65.30 41.96
N THR A 30 69.61 64.68 42.41
CA THR A 30 68.89 63.66 41.65
C THR A 30 67.92 64.33 40.67
N THR A 31 67.77 63.75 39.47
CA THR A 31 66.76 64.14 38.48
C THR A 31 65.73 63.02 38.32
N VAL A 32 64.47 63.39 38.13
CA VAL A 32 63.39 62.46 37.79
C VAL A 32 62.85 62.85 36.42
N THR A 33 62.80 61.88 35.50
CA THR A 33 62.24 62.06 34.15
C THR A 33 60.94 61.26 34.07
N GLU A 34 59.89 61.87 33.56
CA GLU A 34 58.64 61.15 33.29
C GLU A 34 58.80 60.24 32.05
N GLY A 35 58.36 58.99 32.19
CA GLY A 35 58.18 58.07 31.07
C GLY A 35 56.77 58.16 30.49
N ASP A 36 56.52 57.50 29.35
CA ASP A 36 55.26 57.62 28.59
C ASP A 36 53.98 57.40 29.41
N ASN A 37 54.00 56.50 30.38
CA ASN A 37 52.84 56.13 31.21
C ASN A 37 52.90 56.68 32.64
N VAL A 38 53.91 57.47 32.95
CA VAL A 38 54.17 58.02 34.28
C VAL A 38 53.88 59.52 34.26
N VAL A 39 53.34 60.03 35.36
CA VAL A 39 53.24 61.46 35.67
C VAL A 39 54.12 61.71 36.87
N VAL A 40 54.95 62.75 36.79
CA VAL A 40 55.78 63.18 37.90
C VAL A 40 55.40 64.62 38.23
N LYS A 41 54.93 64.84 39.47
CA LYS A 41 54.57 66.17 39.96
C LYS A 41 55.53 66.61 41.04
N GLU A 42 56.26 67.68 40.78
CA GLU A 42 57.15 68.30 41.75
C GLU A 42 56.34 69.12 42.78
N THR A 43 56.67 68.95 44.06
CA THR A 43 56.18 69.78 45.17
C THR A 43 57.33 70.13 46.11
N VAL A 44 57.15 71.16 46.96
CA VAL A 44 58.16 71.57 47.95
C VAL A 44 57.70 71.21 49.35
N ASN A 45 58.57 70.55 50.11
CA ASN A 45 58.33 70.19 51.50
C ASN A 45 58.49 71.40 52.42
N LYS A 46 57.96 71.30 53.64
CA LYS A 46 58.03 72.38 54.63
C LYS A 46 59.47 72.76 55.03
N ASP A 47 60.42 71.84 54.92
CA ASP A 47 61.85 72.04 55.22
C ASP A 47 62.65 72.63 54.05
N GLY A 48 61.98 72.94 52.92
CA GLY A 48 62.60 73.47 51.72
C GLY A 48 63.19 72.41 50.78
N SER A 49 63.09 71.11 51.10
CA SER A 49 63.46 70.02 50.19
C SER A 49 62.40 69.78 49.10
N THR A 50 62.80 69.21 47.96
CA THR A 50 61.90 68.86 46.85
C THR A 50 61.28 67.47 47.06
N ASN A 51 59.98 67.31 46.77
CA ASN A 51 59.27 66.04 46.68
C ASN A 51 58.77 65.80 45.25
N TYR A 52 58.75 64.55 44.80
CA TYR A 52 58.19 64.15 43.51
C TYR A 52 57.11 63.10 43.72
N GLU A 53 55.86 63.48 43.47
CA GLU A 53 54.73 62.55 43.44
C GLU A 53 54.72 61.83 42.09
N VAL A 54 55.00 60.53 42.12
CA VAL A 54 55.03 59.67 40.93
C VAL A 54 53.73 58.89 40.87
N SER A 55 53.00 59.00 39.77
CA SER A 55 51.73 58.34 39.54
C SER A 55 51.66 57.78 38.12
N THR A 56 50.72 56.87 37.86
CA THR A 56 50.41 56.46 36.48
C THR A 56 49.53 57.51 35.82
N LYS A 57 49.64 57.66 34.49
CA LYS A 57 48.63 58.38 33.71
C LYS A 57 47.27 57.68 33.84
N LYS A 58 46.19 58.44 33.67
CA LYS A 58 44.82 57.90 33.70
C LYS A 58 44.55 56.99 32.49
N ASP A 59 45.04 57.42 31.32
CA ASP A 59 45.05 56.63 30.10
C ASP A 59 46.48 56.12 29.86
N LEU A 60 46.62 54.80 29.70
CA LEU A 60 47.90 54.15 29.46
C LEU A 60 48.00 53.71 28.01
N THR A 61 49.16 53.94 27.39
CA THR A 61 49.48 53.36 26.08
C THR A 61 50.28 52.08 26.29
N LEU A 62 49.68 50.94 25.94
CA LEU A 62 50.23 49.61 26.21
C LEU A 62 50.15 48.73 24.96
N ASN A 63 51.15 47.88 24.75
CA ASN A 63 51.11 46.84 23.71
C ASN A 63 50.28 45.62 24.15
N SER A 64 50.31 45.30 25.44
CA SER A 64 49.58 44.18 26.03
C SER A 64 49.34 44.36 27.53
N VAL A 65 48.27 43.73 28.04
CA VAL A 65 48.03 43.55 29.48
C VAL A 65 47.93 42.05 29.76
N THR A 66 48.71 41.56 30.72
CA THR A 66 48.68 40.17 31.18
C THR A 66 48.23 40.12 32.63
N ALA A 67 47.15 39.38 32.90
CA ALA A 67 46.61 39.16 34.24
C ALA A 67 46.31 37.67 34.42
N GLY A 68 47.22 36.96 35.08
CA GLY A 68 47.17 35.49 35.14
C GLY A 68 47.20 34.88 33.74
N ASP A 69 46.22 34.02 33.44
CA ASP A 69 46.06 33.36 32.13
C ASP A 69 45.41 34.25 31.06
N SER A 70 44.94 35.45 31.42
CA SER A 70 44.31 36.39 30.51
C SER A 70 45.34 37.32 29.89
N VAL A 71 45.33 37.44 28.57
CA VAL A 71 46.17 38.35 27.80
C VAL A 71 45.28 39.21 26.91
N LEU A 72 45.32 40.52 27.10
CA LEU A 72 44.70 41.51 26.22
C LEU A 72 45.79 42.11 25.32
N THR A 73 45.58 42.04 24.01
CA THR A 73 46.49 42.58 22.99
C THR A 73 45.70 43.37 21.94
N ASN A 74 46.40 43.89 20.93
CA ASN A 74 45.78 44.49 19.75
C ASN A 74 44.90 43.54 18.95
N ASN A 75 44.95 42.23 19.22
CA ASN A 75 44.09 41.23 18.59
C ASN A 75 42.83 40.92 19.41
N GLY A 76 42.75 41.38 20.66
CA GLY A 76 41.65 41.11 21.59
C GLY A 76 42.09 40.39 22.87
N LEU A 77 41.14 39.79 23.58
CA LEU A 77 41.33 39.04 24.83
C LEU A 77 41.45 37.54 24.56
N THR A 78 42.49 36.93 25.10
CA THR A 78 42.66 35.47 25.11
C THR A 78 42.85 34.96 26.53
N ILE A 79 42.16 33.88 26.90
CA ILE A 79 42.37 33.17 28.16
C ILE A 79 43.02 31.82 27.83
N LYS A 80 44.18 31.51 28.42
CA LYS A 80 44.86 30.22 28.21
C LYS A 80 43.91 29.06 28.53
N GLU A 81 43.82 28.09 27.61
CA GLU A 81 42.91 26.92 27.71
C GLU A 81 41.41 27.26 27.90
N GLY A 82 41.04 28.51 27.62
CA GLY A 82 39.71 29.05 27.84
C GLY A 82 39.14 29.77 26.62
N PRO A 83 38.06 30.55 26.83
CA PRO A 83 37.47 31.36 25.78
C PRO A 83 38.37 32.49 25.30
N SER A 84 38.11 32.99 24.10
CA SER A 84 38.74 34.18 23.55
C SER A 84 37.74 35.07 22.81
N ILE A 85 38.03 36.37 22.80
CA ILE A 85 37.32 37.40 22.04
C ILE A 85 38.37 38.15 21.25
N THR A 86 38.38 37.95 19.94
CA THR A 86 39.39 38.53 19.04
C THR A 86 38.73 39.26 17.88
N LYS A 87 39.54 39.86 17.00
CA LYS A 87 39.04 40.45 15.74
C LYS A 87 38.32 39.45 14.84
N ASP A 88 38.62 38.16 14.99
CA ASP A 88 37.98 37.07 14.23
C ASP A 88 36.66 36.61 14.85
N GLY A 89 36.28 37.17 16.01
CA GLY A 89 35.04 36.86 16.71
C GLY A 89 35.28 36.18 18.07
N ILE A 90 34.30 35.37 18.49
CA ILE A 90 34.26 34.75 19.82
C ILE A 90 34.48 33.24 19.67
N ASN A 91 35.42 32.70 20.44
CA ASN A 91 35.62 31.26 20.58
C ASN A 91 35.38 30.86 22.04
N ALA A 92 34.44 29.95 22.29
CA ALA A 92 34.11 29.49 23.64
C ALA A 92 35.12 28.48 24.22
N GLY A 93 36.12 28.04 23.45
CA GLY A 93 37.13 27.08 23.93
C GLY A 93 36.53 25.74 24.38
N GLY A 94 35.48 25.29 23.67
CA GLY A 94 34.72 24.06 23.99
C GLY A 94 33.91 24.12 25.29
N LYS A 95 33.78 25.31 25.91
CA LYS A 95 32.98 25.51 27.11
C LYS A 95 31.53 25.85 26.75
N GLN A 96 30.62 25.58 27.67
CA GLN A 96 29.23 25.99 27.54
C GLN A 96 29.11 27.50 27.65
N VAL A 97 28.25 28.09 26.82
CA VAL A 97 27.82 29.50 26.93
C VAL A 97 26.45 29.50 27.60
N THR A 98 26.41 29.86 28.87
CA THR A 98 25.19 29.87 29.68
C THR A 98 24.55 31.26 29.72
N ASN A 99 23.29 31.34 30.17
CA ASN A 99 22.52 32.60 30.28
C ASN A 99 22.33 33.35 28.95
N VAL A 100 22.23 32.62 27.85
CA VAL A 100 21.82 33.17 26.55
C VAL A 100 20.29 33.26 26.54
N ALA A 101 19.76 34.49 26.56
CA ALA A 101 18.33 34.73 26.41
C ALA A 101 17.82 34.22 25.05
N ASP A 102 16.52 33.93 24.96
CA ASP A 102 15.88 33.55 23.69
C ASP A 102 16.16 34.63 22.62
N GLY A 103 16.65 34.21 21.46
CA GLY A 103 16.85 35.11 20.34
C GLY A 103 15.52 35.66 19.84
N VAL A 104 15.44 36.98 19.63
CA VAL A 104 14.24 37.70 19.18
C VAL A 104 14.39 38.15 17.73
N ASN A 105 15.59 38.61 17.37
CA ASN A 105 15.93 39.09 16.03
C ASN A 105 16.61 37.98 15.21
N ALA A 106 16.57 38.12 13.88
CA ALA A 106 17.08 37.11 12.94
C ALA A 106 18.58 36.79 13.04
N LYS A 107 19.36 37.58 13.79
CA LYS A 107 20.81 37.41 13.99
C LYS A 107 21.19 37.14 15.44
N ASP A 108 20.21 37.01 16.33
CA ASP A 108 20.46 36.63 17.71
C ASP A 108 20.89 35.15 17.78
N ALA A 109 21.66 34.82 18.81
CA ALA A 109 21.97 33.43 19.09
C ALA A 109 20.71 32.67 19.54
N VAL A 110 20.61 31.40 19.14
CA VAL A 110 19.54 30.50 19.56
C VAL A 110 20.03 29.64 20.72
N ASN A 111 19.25 29.55 21.79
CA ASN A 111 19.54 28.69 22.93
C ASN A 111 18.85 27.30 22.80
N VAL A 112 19.18 26.38 23.71
CA VAL A 112 18.66 24.99 23.66
C VAL A 112 17.15 24.93 23.93
N ASP A 113 16.60 25.87 24.70
CA ASP A 113 15.17 25.91 25.01
C ASP A 113 14.34 26.19 23.74
N GLN A 114 14.79 27.14 22.91
CA GLN A 114 14.18 27.41 21.60
C GLN A 114 14.27 26.19 20.67
N LEU A 115 15.40 25.49 20.63
CA LEU A 115 15.56 24.27 19.84
C LEU A 115 14.63 23.14 20.33
N THR A 116 14.46 23.00 21.64
CA THR A 116 13.58 21.99 22.24
C THR A 116 12.11 22.25 21.89
N LYS A 117 11.65 23.51 21.95
CA LYS A 117 10.30 23.89 21.50
C LYS A 117 10.03 23.49 20.04
N ILE A 118 11.02 23.66 19.16
CA ILE A 118 10.92 23.24 17.75
C ILE A 118 10.84 21.72 17.64
N LYS A 119 11.69 20.99 18.38
CA LYS A 119 11.68 19.52 18.41
C LYS A 119 10.31 18.99 18.85
N ASP A 120 9.72 19.57 19.89
CA ASP A 120 8.41 19.14 20.40
C ASP A 120 7.29 19.42 19.40
N SER A 121 7.32 20.61 18.76
CA SER A 121 6.39 20.93 17.66
C SER A 121 6.51 19.95 16.49
N LEU A 122 7.74 19.59 16.11
CA LEU A 122 7.98 18.62 15.04
C LEU A 122 7.49 17.22 15.43
N ASN A 123 7.76 16.77 16.65
CA ASN A 123 7.26 15.49 17.17
C ASN A 123 5.73 15.43 17.19
N GLY A 124 5.06 16.53 17.54
CA GLY A 124 3.60 16.65 17.43
C GLY A 124 3.11 16.44 16.00
N LYS A 125 3.71 17.14 15.03
CA LYS A 125 3.37 16.98 13.60
C LYS A 125 3.60 15.56 13.08
N ILE A 126 4.68 14.91 13.51
CA ILE A 126 4.97 13.50 13.16
C ILE A 126 3.89 12.58 13.74
N THR A 127 3.50 12.80 15.00
CA THR A 127 2.45 12.02 15.67
C THR A 127 1.12 12.16 14.95
N ASP A 128 0.70 13.39 14.65
CA ASP A 128 -0.54 13.67 13.89
C ASP A 128 -0.53 12.99 12.51
N THR A 129 0.62 13.01 11.84
CA THR A 129 0.79 12.38 10.53
C THR A 129 0.65 10.87 10.63
N ASN A 130 1.27 10.24 11.63
CA ASN A 130 1.15 8.80 11.86
C ASN A 130 -0.29 8.40 12.20
N THR A 131 -1.00 9.17 13.04
CA THR A 131 -2.41 8.90 13.36
C THR A 131 -3.30 8.98 12.11
N LYS A 132 -3.09 9.96 11.22
CA LYS A 132 -3.82 10.04 9.95
C LYS A 132 -3.51 8.87 9.02
N LEU A 133 -2.25 8.43 8.98
CA LEU A 133 -1.82 7.27 8.20
C LEU A 133 -2.50 5.98 8.70
N ASP A 134 -2.48 5.74 10.02
CA ASP A 134 -3.11 4.58 10.63
C ASP A 134 -4.63 4.58 10.40
N THR A 135 -5.28 5.73 10.58
CA THR A 135 -6.72 5.88 10.28
C THR A 135 -7.03 5.54 8.82
N THR A 136 -6.22 6.03 7.88
CA THR A 136 -6.40 5.77 6.45
C THR A 136 -6.21 4.28 6.14
N LYS A 137 -5.22 3.64 6.77
CA LYS A 137 -4.95 2.20 6.63
C LYS A 137 -6.12 1.36 7.15
N ASP A 138 -6.68 1.72 8.29
CA ASP A 138 -7.83 1.01 8.87
C ASP A 138 -9.08 1.16 7.99
N GLN A 139 -9.36 2.39 7.51
CA GLN A 139 -10.46 2.65 6.59
C GLN A 139 -10.33 1.84 5.29
N LEU A 140 -9.12 1.80 4.71
CA LEU A 140 -8.87 1.02 3.50
C LEU A 140 -9.02 -0.48 3.76
N THR A 141 -8.57 -0.98 4.90
CA THR A 141 -8.73 -2.38 5.30
C THR A 141 -10.21 -2.77 5.41
N THR A 142 -11.03 -1.91 6.02
CA THR A 142 -12.48 -2.09 6.10
C THR A 142 -13.11 -2.11 4.70
N GLN A 143 -12.81 -1.13 3.85
CA GLN A 143 -13.35 -1.07 2.48
C GLN A 143 -13.00 -2.32 1.65
N ILE A 144 -11.78 -2.84 1.79
CA ILE A 144 -11.36 -4.08 1.11
C ILE A 144 -12.19 -5.27 1.59
N ASN A 145 -12.40 -5.39 2.90
CA ASN A 145 -13.18 -6.50 3.48
C ASN A 145 -14.66 -6.42 3.09
N ASP A 146 -15.23 -5.22 3.08
CA ASP A 146 -16.61 -4.98 2.65
C ASP A 146 -16.78 -5.36 1.18
N THR A 147 -15.89 -4.86 0.31
CA THR A 147 -15.88 -5.18 -1.13
C THR A 147 -15.74 -6.68 -1.36
N LYS A 148 -14.85 -7.36 -0.62
CA LYS A 148 -14.67 -8.82 -0.70
C LYS A 148 -15.94 -9.56 -0.31
N THR A 149 -16.63 -9.10 0.72
CA THR A 149 -17.88 -9.70 1.20
C THR A 149 -18.99 -9.54 0.16
N GLU A 150 -19.15 -8.33 -0.38
CA GLU A 150 -20.14 -8.05 -1.44
C GLU A 150 -19.89 -8.87 -2.70
N LEU A 151 -18.62 -8.99 -3.12
CA LEU A 151 -18.24 -9.82 -4.27
C LEU A 151 -18.58 -11.29 -4.04
N ASN A 152 -18.24 -11.84 -2.87
CA ASN A 152 -18.55 -13.23 -2.53
C ASN A 152 -20.06 -13.49 -2.53
N ASN A 153 -20.86 -12.55 -2.00
CA ASN A 153 -22.31 -12.64 -2.00
C ASN A 153 -22.86 -12.61 -3.43
N THR A 154 -22.38 -11.70 -4.28
CA THR A 154 -22.78 -11.60 -5.68
C THR A 154 -22.48 -12.89 -6.46
N ILE A 155 -21.28 -13.46 -6.26
CA ILE A 155 -20.88 -14.73 -6.87
C ILE A 155 -21.77 -15.87 -6.37
N GLY A 156 -22.01 -15.95 -5.06
CA GLY A 156 -22.88 -16.97 -4.45
C GLY A 156 -24.31 -16.92 -4.98
N ASN A 157 -24.89 -15.73 -5.08
CA ASN A 157 -26.22 -15.51 -5.63
C ASN A 157 -26.29 -15.91 -7.10
N THR A 158 -25.33 -15.45 -7.92
CA THR A 158 -25.27 -15.77 -9.34
C THR A 158 -25.15 -17.28 -9.58
N LYS A 159 -24.29 -17.96 -8.80
CA LYS A 159 -24.12 -19.41 -8.87
C LYS A 159 -25.43 -20.13 -8.54
N THR A 160 -26.13 -19.68 -7.51
CA THR A 160 -27.42 -20.25 -7.10
C THR A 160 -28.47 -20.07 -8.19
N GLU A 161 -28.60 -18.87 -8.74
CA GLU A 161 -29.56 -18.59 -9.82
C GLU A 161 -29.27 -19.43 -11.08
N LEU A 162 -28.00 -19.54 -11.47
CA LEU A 162 -27.60 -20.36 -12.62
C LEU A 162 -27.92 -21.84 -12.40
N ASN A 163 -27.59 -22.39 -11.23
CA ASN A 163 -27.90 -23.78 -10.91
C ASN A 163 -29.42 -24.02 -10.94
N THR A 164 -30.22 -23.12 -10.36
CA THR A 164 -31.68 -23.22 -10.42
C THR A 164 -32.20 -23.18 -11.86
N LYS A 165 -31.68 -22.29 -12.72
CA LYS A 165 -32.08 -22.26 -14.14
C LYS A 165 -31.72 -23.55 -14.88
N ILE A 166 -30.54 -24.11 -14.61
CA ILE A 166 -30.08 -25.37 -15.20
C ILE A 166 -30.98 -26.53 -14.76
N ASP A 167 -31.23 -26.66 -13.46
CA ASP A 167 -32.05 -27.73 -12.90
C ASP A 167 -33.51 -27.65 -13.38
N ASN A 168 -34.06 -26.43 -13.45
CA ASN A 168 -35.38 -26.19 -14.02
C ASN A 168 -35.42 -26.59 -15.51
N THR A 169 -34.45 -26.16 -16.30
CA THR A 169 -34.37 -26.49 -17.74
C THR A 169 -34.26 -28.00 -17.94
N LYS A 170 -33.41 -28.67 -17.15
CA LYS A 170 -33.27 -30.13 -17.16
C LYS A 170 -34.61 -30.81 -16.88
N THR A 171 -35.29 -30.39 -15.82
CA THR A 171 -36.59 -30.94 -15.41
C THR A 171 -37.66 -30.71 -16.47
N GLU A 172 -37.70 -29.51 -17.07
CA GLU A 172 -38.63 -29.18 -18.15
C GLU A 172 -38.40 -30.06 -19.38
N LEU A 173 -37.15 -30.27 -19.79
CA LEU A 173 -36.82 -31.13 -20.94
C LEU A 173 -37.16 -32.59 -20.69
N GLU A 174 -36.83 -33.12 -19.50
CA GLU A 174 -37.18 -34.48 -19.10
C GLU A 174 -38.70 -34.69 -19.11
N ASN A 175 -39.49 -33.71 -18.66
CA ASN A 175 -40.95 -33.79 -18.63
C ASN A 175 -41.63 -33.46 -19.96
N LYS A 176 -41.04 -32.64 -20.83
CA LYS A 176 -41.61 -32.33 -22.15
C LYS A 176 -41.57 -33.53 -23.09
N GLY A 177 -40.49 -34.31 -23.06
CA GLY A 177 -40.38 -35.58 -23.79
C GLY A 177 -40.86 -35.51 -25.24
N LEU A 178 -41.50 -36.59 -25.71
CA LEU A 178 -42.22 -36.68 -26.97
C LEU A 178 -43.60 -37.29 -26.74
N ASN A 179 -44.61 -36.79 -27.45
CA ASN A 179 -45.96 -37.36 -27.46
C ASN A 179 -46.22 -38.04 -28.81
N PHE A 180 -46.83 -39.21 -28.77
CA PHE A 180 -47.21 -39.98 -29.96
C PHE A 180 -48.72 -40.23 -29.94
N ALA A 181 -49.43 -39.71 -30.93
CA ALA A 181 -50.86 -39.92 -31.10
C ALA A 181 -51.12 -40.95 -32.21
N GLY A 182 -52.18 -41.74 -32.06
CA GLY A 182 -52.72 -42.60 -33.12
C GLY A 182 -54.03 -42.06 -33.68
N ASN A 183 -54.68 -42.83 -34.57
CA ASN A 183 -55.99 -42.46 -35.12
C ASN A 183 -57.12 -42.38 -34.07
N SER A 184 -56.91 -42.99 -32.89
CA SER A 184 -57.85 -42.99 -31.76
C SER A 184 -57.11 -43.34 -30.46
N GLY A 185 -57.67 -42.96 -29.31
CA GLY A 185 -57.06 -43.21 -27.99
C GLY A 185 -56.31 -42.00 -27.43
N ALA A 186 -55.74 -42.14 -26.24
CA ALA A 186 -54.93 -41.09 -25.61
C ALA A 186 -53.49 -41.09 -26.15
N ASP A 187 -52.88 -39.91 -26.18
CA ASP A 187 -51.48 -39.77 -26.57
C ASP A 187 -50.55 -40.56 -25.65
N VAL A 188 -49.55 -41.18 -26.25
CA VAL A 188 -48.49 -41.89 -25.55
C VAL A 188 -47.34 -40.92 -25.33
N HIS A 189 -47.18 -40.46 -24.09
CA HIS A 189 -46.04 -39.65 -23.69
C HIS A 189 -44.81 -40.52 -23.37
N ARG A 190 -43.63 -40.10 -23.83
CA ARG A 190 -42.34 -40.68 -23.47
C ARG A 190 -41.36 -39.60 -23.09
N LYS A 191 -40.80 -39.68 -21.88
CA LYS A 191 -39.72 -38.80 -21.45
C LYS A 191 -38.45 -39.06 -22.24
N LEU A 192 -37.52 -38.10 -22.26
CA LEU A 192 -36.22 -38.29 -22.89
C LEU A 192 -35.51 -39.51 -22.31
N GLY A 193 -35.09 -40.43 -23.17
CA GLY A 193 -34.46 -41.70 -22.78
C GLY A 193 -35.41 -42.86 -22.49
N GLU A 194 -36.74 -42.64 -22.42
CA GLU A 194 -37.70 -43.73 -22.30
C GLU A 194 -37.86 -44.49 -23.62
N LYS A 195 -38.10 -45.80 -23.52
CA LYS A 195 -38.32 -46.68 -24.67
C LYS A 195 -39.79 -46.59 -25.16
N LEU A 196 -39.98 -46.31 -26.44
CA LEU A 196 -41.26 -46.54 -27.13
C LEU A 196 -41.29 -47.99 -27.67
N ASN A 197 -42.25 -48.79 -27.20
CA ASN A 197 -42.50 -50.12 -27.76
C ASN A 197 -43.57 -50.02 -28.84
N ILE A 198 -43.31 -50.61 -30.01
CA ILE A 198 -44.29 -50.78 -31.09
C ILE A 198 -44.51 -52.28 -31.23
N VAL A 199 -45.69 -52.76 -30.83
CA VAL A 199 -46.03 -54.19 -30.80
C VAL A 199 -47.28 -54.46 -31.63
N GLY A 200 -47.29 -55.55 -32.38
CA GLY A 200 -48.48 -56.03 -33.09
C GLY A 200 -49.49 -56.69 -32.14
N GLY A 201 -50.74 -56.86 -32.59
CA GLY A 201 -51.83 -57.41 -31.77
C GLY A 201 -51.79 -58.92 -31.52
N ALA A 202 -50.78 -59.64 -32.02
CA ALA A 202 -50.61 -61.07 -31.72
C ALA A 202 -50.20 -61.26 -30.26
N ALA A 203 -50.80 -62.24 -29.58
CA ALA A 203 -50.39 -62.59 -28.22
C ALA A 203 -48.91 -63.02 -28.21
N ALA A 204 -48.18 -62.69 -27.15
CA ALA A 204 -46.77 -63.07 -27.03
C ALA A 204 -46.52 -64.59 -27.12
N SER A 205 -47.54 -65.40 -26.82
CA SER A 205 -47.53 -66.86 -26.94
C SER A 205 -47.83 -67.40 -28.34
N THR A 206 -48.12 -66.54 -29.31
CA THR A 206 -48.42 -66.96 -30.69
C THR A 206 -47.17 -67.59 -31.30
N PRO A 207 -47.23 -68.85 -31.79
CA PRO A 207 -46.08 -69.50 -32.41
C PRO A 207 -45.53 -68.68 -33.58
N ALA A 208 -44.20 -68.64 -33.73
CA ALA A 208 -43.55 -67.88 -34.81
C ALA A 208 -44.05 -68.26 -36.22
N GLY A 209 -44.42 -69.53 -36.44
CA GLY A 209 -45.01 -69.99 -37.71
C GLY A 209 -46.45 -69.54 -37.96
N LYS A 210 -47.04 -68.72 -37.07
CA LYS A 210 -48.40 -68.15 -37.20
C LYS A 210 -48.40 -66.62 -37.27
N THR A 211 -47.23 -65.99 -37.28
CA THR A 211 -47.06 -64.55 -37.52
C THR A 211 -46.19 -64.35 -38.75
N SER A 212 -46.39 -63.24 -39.47
CA SER A 212 -45.57 -62.87 -40.62
C SER A 212 -44.94 -61.51 -40.39
N GLY A 213 -43.61 -61.45 -40.49
CA GLY A 213 -42.86 -60.19 -40.55
C GLY A 213 -42.70 -59.65 -41.97
N GLU A 214 -43.23 -60.34 -42.99
CA GLU A 214 -43.00 -59.98 -44.39
C GLU A 214 -43.94 -58.87 -44.88
N ASN A 215 -45.19 -58.85 -44.40
CA ASN A 215 -46.24 -58.04 -45.03
C ASN A 215 -46.22 -56.57 -44.64
N VAL A 216 -45.70 -56.21 -43.47
CA VAL A 216 -45.64 -54.83 -42.99
C VAL A 216 -44.20 -54.35 -43.06
N ILE A 217 -43.97 -53.25 -43.75
CA ILE A 217 -42.66 -52.61 -43.83
C ILE A 217 -42.71 -51.23 -43.17
N THR A 218 -41.60 -50.84 -42.55
CA THR A 218 -41.39 -49.48 -42.03
C THR A 218 -40.26 -48.81 -42.80
N ARG A 219 -40.46 -47.55 -43.19
CA ARG A 219 -39.45 -46.74 -43.88
C ARG A 219 -39.26 -45.43 -43.15
N THR A 220 -38.00 -45.03 -42.97
CA THR A 220 -37.71 -43.66 -42.51
C THR A 220 -37.77 -42.73 -43.71
N THR A 221 -38.52 -41.64 -43.56
CA THR A 221 -38.65 -40.54 -44.51
C THR A 221 -38.20 -39.25 -43.83
N GLN A 222 -38.15 -38.14 -44.56
CA GLN A 222 -37.84 -36.83 -43.98
C GLN A 222 -38.84 -36.43 -42.89
N ASP A 223 -40.11 -36.83 -43.05
CA ASP A 223 -41.21 -36.41 -42.17
C ASP A 223 -41.53 -37.43 -41.06
N GLY A 224 -40.86 -38.59 -41.03
CA GLY A 224 -41.07 -39.60 -39.99
C GLY A 224 -40.98 -41.04 -40.48
N ILE A 225 -41.61 -41.96 -39.74
CA ILE A 225 -41.70 -43.38 -40.10
C ILE A 225 -42.98 -43.65 -40.88
N GLN A 226 -42.84 -44.00 -42.15
CA GLN A 226 -43.94 -44.49 -42.99
C GLN A 226 -44.18 -45.98 -42.69
N ILE A 227 -45.45 -46.38 -42.54
CA ILE A 227 -45.86 -47.77 -42.34
C ILE A 227 -46.68 -48.20 -43.56
N GLU A 228 -46.25 -49.26 -44.23
CA GLU A 228 -46.86 -49.74 -45.47
C GLU A 228 -47.13 -51.24 -45.42
N LEU A 229 -48.15 -51.68 -46.16
CA LEU A 229 -48.35 -53.09 -46.50
C LEU A 229 -47.71 -53.39 -47.86
N LEU A 230 -47.16 -54.59 -48.02
CA LEU A 230 -46.72 -55.07 -49.33
C LEU A 230 -47.90 -55.12 -50.31
N LYS A 231 -47.66 -54.70 -51.57
CA LYS A 231 -48.64 -54.83 -52.65
C LYS A 231 -49.05 -56.29 -52.87
N ASP A 232 -48.07 -57.19 -52.83
CA ASP A 232 -48.27 -58.63 -52.90
C ASP A 232 -48.11 -59.24 -51.50
N SER A 233 -49.06 -58.95 -50.61
CA SER A 233 -49.06 -59.49 -49.25
C SER A 233 -49.31 -61.01 -49.25
N LYS A 234 -48.56 -61.75 -48.43
CA LYS A 234 -48.67 -63.20 -48.29
C LYS A 234 -49.46 -63.58 -47.06
N PHE A 235 -50.51 -64.38 -47.23
CA PHE A 235 -51.33 -64.88 -46.13
C PHE A 235 -51.49 -66.39 -46.25
N ASP A 236 -51.39 -67.12 -45.13
CA ASP A 236 -51.75 -68.55 -45.09
C ASP A 236 -53.25 -68.75 -45.31
N SER A 237 -54.06 -67.81 -44.80
CA SER A 237 -55.51 -67.79 -44.91
C SER A 237 -56.02 -66.37 -44.71
N VAL A 238 -57.02 -65.98 -45.49
CA VAL A 238 -57.80 -64.75 -45.31
C VAL A 238 -59.25 -65.14 -45.07
N THR A 239 -59.82 -64.70 -43.96
CA THR A 239 -61.22 -64.95 -43.62
C THR A 239 -61.96 -63.62 -43.50
N THR A 240 -63.07 -63.50 -44.25
CA THR A 240 -63.94 -62.32 -44.27
C THR A 240 -65.38 -62.77 -44.04
N GLY A 241 -65.87 -62.64 -42.81
CA GLY A 241 -67.16 -63.23 -42.43
C GLY A 241 -67.18 -64.75 -42.64
N ASN A 242 -68.06 -65.23 -43.53
CA ASN A 242 -68.21 -66.65 -43.85
C ASN A 242 -67.30 -67.14 -44.99
N THR A 243 -66.55 -66.26 -45.64
CA THR A 243 -65.66 -66.61 -46.76
C THR A 243 -64.24 -66.80 -46.25
N THR A 244 -63.61 -67.92 -46.63
CA THR A 244 -62.19 -68.18 -46.39
C THR A 244 -61.48 -68.44 -47.71
N ILE A 245 -60.36 -67.77 -47.92
CA ILE A 245 -59.40 -68.06 -48.99
C ILE A 245 -58.13 -68.58 -48.33
N ASN A 246 -57.69 -69.77 -48.70
CA ASN A 246 -56.47 -70.38 -48.19
C ASN A 246 -55.81 -71.27 -49.25
N ASN A 247 -54.81 -72.04 -48.83
CA ASN A 247 -54.07 -72.95 -49.71
C ASN A 247 -54.93 -74.03 -50.41
N ASN A 248 -56.18 -74.24 -50.00
CA ASN A 248 -57.12 -75.19 -50.62
C ASN A 248 -58.06 -74.52 -51.63
N GLY A 249 -58.15 -73.19 -51.66
CA GLY A 249 -59.04 -72.41 -52.53
C GLY A 249 -59.96 -71.47 -51.75
N LEU A 250 -61.13 -71.17 -52.32
CA LEU A 250 -62.18 -70.34 -51.73
C LEU A 250 -63.32 -71.21 -51.19
N THR A 251 -63.73 -70.97 -49.96
CA THR A 251 -64.86 -71.65 -49.33
C THR A 251 -65.79 -70.64 -48.67
N ILE A 252 -67.09 -70.76 -48.92
CA ILE A 252 -68.13 -70.05 -48.16
C ILE A 252 -68.77 -71.06 -47.19
N LYS A 253 -68.75 -70.78 -45.89
CA LYS A 253 -69.35 -71.65 -44.87
C LYS A 253 -70.84 -71.89 -45.21
N GLU A 254 -71.27 -73.15 -45.25
CA GLU A 254 -72.63 -73.58 -45.61
C GLU A 254 -73.10 -73.12 -47.00
N GLY A 255 -72.16 -72.75 -47.87
CA GLY A 255 -72.39 -72.25 -49.21
C GLY A 255 -71.50 -72.89 -50.26
N PRO A 256 -71.38 -72.24 -51.42
CA PRO A 256 -70.51 -72.71 -52.50
C PRO A 256 -69.02 -72.68 -52.14
N SER A 257 -68.22 -73.49 -52.84
CA SER A 257 -66.76 -73.46 -52.77
C SER A 257 -66.12 -73.67 -54.14
N VAL A 258 -64.90 -73.13 -54.30
CA VAL A 258 -64.00 -73.35 -55.42
C VAL A 258 -62.67 -73.78 -54.84
N THR A 259 -62.41 -75.08 -54.83
CA THR A 259 -61.20 -75.67 -54.25
C THR A 259 -60.34 -76.33 -55.32
N LYS A 260 -59.16 -76.79 -54.92
CA LYS A 260 -58.30 -77.66 -55.76
C LYS A 260 -59.02 -78.94 -56.24
N GLU A 261 -60.08 -79.35 -55.56
CA GLU A 261 -60.87 -80.55 -55.89
C GLU A 261 -62.02 -80.24 -56.87
N GLY A 262 -62.33 -78.96 -57.11
CA GLY A 262 -63.37 -78.53 -58.04
C GLY A 262 -64.34 -77.51 -57.45
N ILE A 263 -65.48 -77.35 -58.11
CA ILE A 263 -66.54 -76.40 -57.73
C ILE A 263 -67.68 -77.17 -57.06
N ASN A 264 -68.08 -76.76 -55.86
CA ASN A 264 -69.28 -77.24 -55.18
C ASN A 264 -70.28 -76.09 -55.06
N ALA A 265 -71.49 -76.26 -55.60
CA ALA A 265 -72.52 -75.22 -55.57
C ALA A 265 -73.22 -75.06 -54.21
N GLY A 266 -72.91 -75.89 -53.20
CA GLY A 266 -73.51 -75.78 -51.86
C GLY A 266 -75.03 -75.93 -51.85
N GLY A 267 -75.57 -76.76 -52.75
CA GLY A 267 -77.00 -76.96 -52.95
C GLY A 267 -77.75 -75.74 -53.52
N LYS A 268 -77.04 -74.77 -54.10
CA LYS A 268 -77.63 -73.58 -54.74
C LYS A 268 -77.67 -73.75 -56.27
N GLN A 269 -78.61 -73.07 -56.92
CA GLN A 269 -78.67 -73.02 -58.38
C GLN A 269 -77.50 -72.18 -58.93
N ILE A 270 -76.85 -72.67 -59.99
CA ILE A 270 -75.91 -71.87 -60.79
C ILE A 270 -76.74 -71.12 -61.84
N THR A 271 -76.64 -69.80 -61.88
CA THR A 271 -77.40 -68.94 -62.80
C THR A 271 -76.43 -68.24 -63.78
N ASN A 272 -76.92 -67.81 -64.95
CA ASN A 272 -76.11 -67.24 -66.05
C ASN A 272 -74.98 -68.17 -66.55
N VAL A 273 -75.30 -69.46 -66.70
CA VAL A 273 -74.42 -70.45 -67.35
C VAL A 273 -74.42 -70.25 -68.87
#